data_AF-A0A0C2ZKM7-F1
#
_entry.id   AF-A0A0C2ZKM7-F1
#
_cell.length_a   1.000
_cell.length_b   1.000
_cell.length_c   1.000
_cell.angle_alpha   90.00
_cell.angle_beta   90.00
_cell.angle_gamma   90.00
#
_symmetry.space_group_name_H-M   'P 1'
#
loop_
_entity.id
_entity.type
_entity.pdbx_description
1 polymer ?
#
loop_
_entity_poly.entity_id
_entity_poly.type
_entity_poly.pdbx_seq_one_letter_code
_entity_poly.pdbx_strand_id
1 'polypeptide(L)'
;EKKGKDRHAPIYAFFERVPKSIEVDGRPAHEFKCGARGCKGTVRRYLDTKDAGSTGNLRRHAKSCWGIDVVSAADDAKNADEVRMSIRPGLLRDGSITTAFKRKGKGKVTYSHCQHTHQETK
;
A
#
# COMPACT_ATOMS: atom_id res chain seq x y z
N GLU A 1 -27.93 -1.32 -21.30
CA GLU A 1 -26.47 -1.56 -21.22
C GLU A 1 -26.00 -1.70 -19.78
N LYS A 2 -25.40 -2.83 -19.41
CA LYS A 2 -24.73 -2.98 -18.10
C LYS A 2 -23.29 -2.49 -18.26
N LYS A 3 -23.03 -1.22 -17.93
CA LYS A 3 -21.65 -0.71 -17.79
C LYS A 3 -20.93 -1.57 -16.74
N GLY A 4 -20.07 -2.48 -17.20
CA GLY A 4 -19.19 -3.26 -16.35
C GLY A 4 -18.36 -2.30 -15.51
N LYS A 5 -18.57 -2.32 -14.19
CA LYS A 5 -17.78 -1.52 -13.25
C LYS A 5 -16.31 -1.86 -13.45
N ASP A 6 -15.59 -0.91 -13.99
CA ASP A 6 -14.15 -0.96 -14.16
C ASP A 6 -13.53 -1.32 -12.80
N ARG A 7 -12.89 -2.50 -12.72
CA ARG A 7 -12.34 -3.05 -11.46
C ARG A 7 -11.04 -2.36 -11.08
N HIS A 8 -10.97 -1.04 -11.20
CA HIS A 8 -9.85 -0.22 -10.77
C HIS A 8 -10.01 0.20 -9.31
N ALA A 9 -9.97 -0.79 -8.42
CA ALA A 9 -9.83 -0.48 -7.00
C ALA A 9 -8.54 0.35 -6.81
N PRO A 10 -8.59 1.52 -6.15
CA PRO A 10 -7.44 2.41 -5.99
C PRO A 10 -6.27 1.73 -5.27
N ILE A 11 -6.53 0.65 -4.53
CA ILE A 11 -5.52 -0.14 -3.83
C ILE A 11 -4.43 -0.73 -4.72
N TYR A 12 -4.70 -0.97 -6.01
CA TYR A 12 -3.67 -1.48 -6.94
C TYR A 12 -2.58 -0.44 -7.24
N ALA A 13 -2.76 0.82 -6.82
CA ALA A 13 -1.76 1.87 -6.93
C ALA A 13 -0.51 1.61 -6.09
N PHE A 14 -0.66 0.93 -4.95
CA PHE A 14 0.42 0.63 -4.00
C PHE A 14 1.34 -0.51 -4.45
N PHE A 15 0.98 -1.18 -5.54
CA PHE A 15 1.69 -2.33 -6.10
C PHE A 15 2.19 -2.01 -7.50
N GLU A 16 3.10 -2.84 -8.01
CA GLU A 16 3.57 -2.75 -9.39
C GLU A 16 2.39 -2.82 -10.39
N ARG A 17 2.49 -2.06 -11.47
CA ARG A 17 1.38 -1.87 -12.44
C ARG A 17 0.98 -3.18 -13.11
N VAL A 18 1.94 -4.05 -13.35
CA VAL A 18 1.74 -5.32 -14.04
C VAL A 18 1.86 -6.44 -13.00
N PRO A 19 0.74 -7.05 -12.56
CA PRO A 19 0.81 -8.26 -11.74
C PRO A 19 1.36 -9.41 -12.58
N LYS A 20 2.07 -10.34 -11.92
CA LYS A 20 2.50 -11.58 -12.56
C LYS A 20 1.37 -12.60 -12.46
N SER A 21 0.96 -13.20 -13.57
CA SER A 21 0.12 -14.39 -13.55
C SER A 21 0.98 -15.60 -13.25
N ILE A 22 0.70 -16.27 -12.15
CA ILE A 22 1.40 -17.46 -11.70
C ILE A 22 0.41 -18.58 -11.42
N GLU A 23 0.90 -19.81 -11.46
CA GLU A 23 0.16 -20.97 -10.96
C GLU A 23 0.82 -21.41 -9.65
N VAL A 24 0.04 -21.53 -8.60
CA VAL A 24 0.50 -21.94 -7.27
C VAL A 24 -0.31 -23.17 -6.89
N ASP A 25 0.36 -24.32 -6.77
CA ASP A 25 -0.25 -25.60 -6.42
C ASP A 25 -1.44 -25.98 -7.33
N GLY A 26 -1.27 -25.77 -8.65
CA GLY A 26 -2.30 -26.03 -9.66
C GLY A 26 -3.45 -25.01 -9.68
N ARG A 27 -3.34 -23.90 -8.93
CA ARG A 27 -4.35 -22.85 -8.87
C ARG A 27 -3.85 -21.56 -9.52
N PRO A 28 -4.61 -20.95 -10.45
CA PRO A 28 -4.23 -19.69 -11.07
C PRO A 28 -4.31 -18.54 -10.05
N ALA A 29 -3.25 -17.73 -9.99
CA ALA A 29 -3.15 -16.57 -9.11
C ALA A 29 -2.44 -15.39 -9.76
N HIS A 30 -2.80 -14.18 -9.33
CA HIS A 30 -2.04 -12.97 -9.61
C HIS A 30 -1.14 -12.65 -8.42
N GLU A 31 0.16 -12.51 -8.69
CA GLU A 31 1.15 -12.02 -7.74
C GLU A 31 1.40 -10.52 -7.96
N PHE A 32 1.13 -9.74 -6.90
CA PHE A 32 1.34 -8.31 -6.85
C PHE A 32 2.57 -8.01 -6.00
N LYS A 33 3.57 -7.35 -6.59
CA LYS A 33 4.75 -6.90 -5.87
C LYS A 33 4.51 -5.52 -5.26
N CYS A 34 4.89 -5.35 -3.99
CA CYS A 34 4.76 -4.06 -3.31
C CYS A 34 5.65 -3.00 -3.97
N GLY A 35 5.11 -1.79 -4.16
CA GLY A 35 5.84 -0.65 -4.70
C GLY A 35 6.58 0.18 -3.64
N ALA A 36 6.48 -0.17 -2.36
CA ALA A 36 7.12 0.59 -1.28
C ALA A 36 8.64 0.39 -1.29
N ARG A 37 9.40 1.44 -0.98
CA ARG A 37 10.86 1.36 -0.88
C ARG A 37 11.25 0.42 0.26
N GLY A 38 12.08 -0.56 -0.05
CA GLY A 38 12.58 -1.54 0.94
C GLY A 38 11.65 -2.72 1.20
N CYS A 39 10.40 -2.71 0.72
CA CYS A 39 9.52 -3.86 0.84
C CYS A 39 9.75 -4.83 -0.33
N LYS A 40 10.13 -6.08 -0.01
CA LYS A 40 10.21 -7.19 -0.98
C LYS A 40 8.97 -8.08 -0.97
N GLY A 41 7.94 -7.67 -0.22
CA GLY A 41 6.71 -8.44 -0.05
C GLY A 41 5.94 -8.58 -1.36
N THR A 42 5.53 -9.81 -1.65
CA THR A 42 4.57 -10.11 -2.71
C THR A 42 3.25 -10.55 -2.07
N VAL A 43 2.14 -10.12 -2.67
CA VAL A 43 0.79 -10.47 -2.25
C VAL A 43 0.13 -11.24 -3.38
N ARG A 44 -0.36 -12.44 -3.08
CA ARG A 44 -1.01 -13.32 -4.06
C ARG A 44 -2.52 -13.22 -3.95
N ARG A 45 -3.19 -13.18 -5.10
CA ARG A 45 -4.65 -13.19 -5.23
C ARG A 45 -5.05 -14.34 -6.16
N TYR A 46 -5.70 -15.35 -5.60
CA TYR A 46 -6.19 -16.50 -6.35
C TYR A 46 -7.38 -16.12 -7.23
N LEU A 47 -7.41 -16.62 -8.46
CA LEU A 47 -8.46 -16.36 -9.46
C LEU A 47 -9.56 -17.40 -9.47
N ASP A 48 -9.28 -18.58 -8.92
CA ASP A 48 -10.16 -19.75 -8.90
C ASP A 48 -11.36 -19.61 -7.93
N THR A 49 -11.24 -18.77 -6.91
CA THR A 49 -12.25 -18.64 -5.84
C THR A 49 -13.36 -17.63 -6.18
N LYS A 50 -14.57 -17.80 -5.63
CA LYS A 50 -15.65 -16.78 -5.72
C LYS A 50 -15.22 -15.40 -5.22
N ASP A 51 -14.28 -15.36 -4.27
CA ASP A 51 -13.65 -14.17 -3.73
C ASP A 51 -12.50 -13.61 -4.58
N ALA A 52 -12.37 -14.04 -5.85
CA ALA A 52 -11.35 -13.55 -6.78
C ALA A 52 -11.42 -12.02 -7.02
N GLY A 53 -12.48 -11.34 -6.57
CA GLY A 53 -12.57 -9.87 -6.55
C GLY A 53 -12.10 -9.20 -5.26
N SER A 54 -11.85 -9.95 -4.18
CA SER A 54 -11.50 -9.39 -2.88
C SER A 54 -10.09 -8.82 -2.87
N THR A 55 -9.94 -7.64 -2.27
CA THR A 55 -8.67 -6.91 -2.11
C THR A 55 -8.20 -6.86 -0.67
N GLY A 56 -8.81 -7.62 0.24
CA GLY A 56 -8.53 -7.54 1.69
C GLY A 56 -7.06 -7.83 2.06
N ASN A 57 -6.45 -8.80 1.40
CA ASN A 57 -5.02 -9.12 1.54
C ASN A 57 -4.11 -7.97 1.05
N LEU A 58 -4.40 -7.41 -0.13
CA LEU A 58 -3.69 -6.24 -0.67
C LEU A 58 -3.84 -5.04 0.28
N ARG A 59 -5.04 -4.79 0.80
CA ARG A 59 -5.31 -3.69 1.76
C ARG A 59 -4.54 -3.88 3.06
N ARG A 60 -4.50 -5.09 3.61
CA ARG A 60 -3.74 -5.38 4.85
C ARG A 60 -2.25 -5.09 4.65
N HIS A 61 -1.67 -5.58 3.56
CA HIS A 61 -0.27 -5.33 3.24
C HIS A 61 0.01 -3.84 3.02
N ALA A 62 -0.84 -3.17 2.22
CA ALA A 62 -0.68 -1.76 1.94
C ALA A 62 -0.72 -0.92 3.22
N LYS A 63 -1.63 -1.21 4.16
CA LYS A 63 -1.72 -0.51 5.46
C LYS A 63 -0.44 -0.66 6.28
N SER A 64 0.16 -1.85 6.27
CA SER A 64 1.40 -2.13 6.99
C SER A 64 2.62 -1.47 6.33
N CYS A 65 2.66 -1.38 4.99
CA CYS A 65 3.83 -0.84 4.28
C CYS A 65 3.78 0.67 4.06
N TRP A 66 2.60 1.23 3.82
CA TRP A 66 2.42 2.64 3.47
C TRP A 66 1.78 3.47 4.59
N GLY A 67 1.23 2.80 5.61
CA GLY A 67 0.47 3.43 6.68
C GLY A 67 -1.03 3.43 6.41
N ILE A 68 -1.81 3.39 7.49
CA ILE A 68 -3.27 3.31 7.44
C ILE A 68 -3.87 4.58 6.81
N ASP A 69 -3.32 5.75 7.16
CA ASP A 69 -3.77 7.06 6.69
C ASP A 69 -3.66 7.20 5.16
N VAL A 70 -2.52 6.80 4.60
CA VAL A 70 -2.26 6.85 3.15
C VAL A 70 -3.20 5.91 2.39
N VAL A 71 -3.45 4.71 2.93
CA VAL A 71 -4.39 3.76 2.33
C VAL A 71 -5.83 4.27 2.41
N SER A 72 -6.21 4.93 3.51
CA SER A 72 -7.54 5.53 3.65
C SER A 72 -7.74 6.68 2.66
N ALA A 73 -6.78 7.60 2.55
CA ALA A 73 -6.84 8.70 1.59
C ALA A 73 -6.86 8.20 0.13
N ALA A 74 -6.24 7.06 -0.15
CA ALA A 74 -6.32 6.43 -1.46
C ALA A 74 -7.66 5.72 -1.71
N ASP A 75 -8.34 5.19 -0.69
CA ASP A 75 -9.68 4.62 -0.81
C ASP A 75 -10.71 5.69 -1.25
N ASP A 76 -10.48 6.98 -0.96
CA ASP A 76 -11.29 8.12 -1.44
C ASP A 76 -11.02 8.51 -2.91
N ALA A 77 -9.93 8.03 -3.51
CA ALA A 77 -9.57 8.36 -4.88
C ALA A 77 -10.39 7.56 -5.89
N LYS A 78 -10.71 8.20 -7.02
CA LYS A 78 -11.55 7.55 -8.06
C LYS A 78 -10.79 6.50 -8.85
N ASN A 79 -9.47 6.64 -8.99
CA ASN A 79 -8.65 5.81 -9.87
C ASN A 79 -7.28 5.50 -9.28
N ALA A 80 -6.78 4.29 -9.57
CA ALA A 80 -5.45 3.86 -9.15
C ALA A 80 -4.30 4.69 -9.79
N ASP A 81 -4.50 5.29 -10.96
CA ASP A 81 -3.44 6.09 -11.61
C ASP A 81 -3.24 7.44 -10.90
N GLU A 82 -4.33 8.08 -10.48
CA GLU A 82 -4.32 9.29 -9.65
C GLU A 82 -3.54 9.06 -8.34
N VAL A 83 -3.83 7.94 -7.66
CA VAL A 83 -3.12 7.54 -6.44
C VAL A 83 -1.63 7.31 -6.73
N ARG A 84 -1.26 6.68 -7.86
CA ARG A 84 0.14 6.50 -8.24
C ARG A 84 0.88 7.81 -8.48
N MET A 85 0.21 8.80 -9.10
CA MET A 85 0.79 10.11 -9.33
C MET A 85 1.05 10.86 -8.02
N SER A 86 0.22 10.66 -7.00
CA SER A 86 0.41 11.25 -5.67
C SER A 86 1.48 10.52 -4.84
N ILE A 87 1.61 9.20 -4.98
CA ILE A 87 2.53 8.37 -4.17
C ILE A 87 3.97 8.35 -4.74
N ARG A 88 4.14 8.18 -6.06
CA ARG A 88 5.47 8.05 -6.68
C ARG A 88 6.42 9.23 -6.43
N PRO A 89 5.98 10.50 -6.42
CA PRO A 89 6.86 11.62 -6.12
C PRO A 89 7.43 11.54 -4.71
N GLY A 90 6.63 11.12 -3.73
CA GLY A 90 7.07 10.92 -2.34
C GLY A 90 8.06 9.75 -2.20
N LEU A 91 7.88 8.69 -3.02
CA LEU A 91 8.84 7.59 -3.10
C LEU A 91 10.16 8.04 -3.74
N LEU A 92 10.16 8.94 -4.73
CA LEU A 92 11.39 9.34 -5.42
C LEU A 92 12.20 10.39 -4.63
N ARG A 93 11.52 11.28 -3.90
CA ARG A 93 12.15 12.47 -3.30
C ARG A 93 12.72 12.31 -1.90
N ASP A 94 12.24 11.40 -1.07
CA ASP A 94 12.51 11.54 0.35
C ASP A 94 12.98 10.26 1.03
N GLY A 95 14.31 10.12 1.08
CA GLY A 95 15.01 9.41 2.16
C GLY A 95 14.93 10.13 3.51
N SER A 96 13.93 10.99 3.71
CA SER A 96 13.70 11.76 4.93
C SER A 96 12.19 11.85 5.15
N ILE A 97 11.70 11.21 6.21
CA ILE A 97 10.31 11.25 6.71
C ILE A 97 9.75 12.68 6.87
N THR A 98 10.62 13.69 6.83
CA THR A 98 10.36 15.09 7.12
C THR A 98 9.64 15.87 6.01
N THR A 99 9.73 15.49 4.73
CA THR A 99 9.22 16.36 3.65
C THR A 99 7.77 16.08 3.27
N ALA A 100 7.27 14.85 3.45
CA ALA A 100 5.88 14.48 3.14
C ALA A 100 4.85 15.16 4.06
N PHE A 101 5.28 15.68 5.21
CA PHE A 101 4.41 16.29 6.21
C PHE A 101 4.87 17.71 6.56
N LYS A 102 4.81 18.63 5.61
CA LYS A 102 4.62 20.04 5.98
C LYS A 102 3.21 20.18 6.58
N ARG A 103 3.07 19.86 7.88
CA ARG A 103 1.85 20.10 8.65
C ARG A 103 1.50 21.58 8.51
N LYS A 104 0.28 21.90 8.07
CA LYS A 104 -0.33 23.21 8.31
C LYS A 104 -0.59 23.34 9.82
N GLY A 105 0.41 23.78 10.58
CA GLY A 105 0.27 23.98 12.02
C GLY A 105 1.51 24.61 12.64
N LYS A 106 1.31 25.69 13.40
CA LYS A 106 2.34 26.57 13.99
C LYS A 106 2.96 25.98 15.28
N GLY A 107 3.18 24.65 15.33
CA GLY A 107 3.63 23.93 16.53
C GLY A 107 5.00 23.28 16.34
N LYS A 108 5.95 23.60 17.22
CA LYS A 108 7.28 22.97 17.25
C LYS A 108 7.13 21.47 17.53
N VAL A 109 7.71 20.63 16.67
CA VAL A 109 7.69 19.17 16.84
C VAL A 109 8.67 18.79 17.95
N THR A 110 8.14 18.42 19.12
CA THR A 110 8.93 17.86 20.22
C THR A 110 8.94 16.34 20.05
N TYR A 111 10.09 15.77 19.69
CA TYR A 111 10.30 14.32 19.76
C TYR A 111 10.68 13.94 21.19
N SER A 112 9.93 13.02 21.80
CA SER A 112 10.34 12.37 23.05
C SER A 112 11.20 11.16 22.71
N HIS A 113 12.41 11.11 23.26
CA HIS A 113 13.31 9.97 23.12
C HIS A 113 13.27 9.17 24.43
N CYS A 114 12.30 8.27 24.58
CA CYS A 114 12.29 7.34 25.71
C CYS A 114 13.25 6.19 25.42
N GLN A 115 14.41 6.20 26.07
CA GLN A 115 15.36 5.11 26.03
C GLN A 115 14.76 3.90 26.78
N HIS A 116 14.67 2.76 26.11
CA HIS A 116 14.08 1.55 26.68
C HIS A 116 14.94 1.08 27.87
N THR A 117 14.34 0.98 29.06
CA THR A 117 15.01 0.44 30.24
C THR A 117 14.85 -1.08 30.30
N HIS A 118 15.88 -1.71 30.86
CA HIS A 118 16.33 -3.11 30.76
C HIS A 118 15.35 -4.23 31.17
N GLN A 119 14.05 -3.96 31.34
CA GLN A 119 13.07 -4.93 31.85
C GLN A 119 12.45 -5.84 30.79
N GLU A 120 12.71 -5.62 29.49
CA GLU A 120 12.19 -6.49 28.41
C GLU A 120 13.33 -7.19 27.66
N THR A 121 14.27 -7.76 28.40
CA THR A 121 15.13 -8.83 27.88
C THR A 121 14.89 -10.05 28.75
N LYS A 122 14.05 -10.96 28.26
CA LYS A 122 13.88 -12.30 28.82
C LYS A 122 13.98 -13.31 27.70
#